data_AF-A0A1J5E4H7-F1
#
_entry.id   AF-A0A1J5E4H7-F1
#
_cell.length_a   1.000
_cell.length_b   1.000
_cell.length_c   1.000
_cell.angle_alpha   90.00
_cell.angle_beta   90.00
_cell.angle_gamma   90.00
#
_symmetry.space_group_name_H-M   'P 1'
#
loop_
_entity.id
_entity.type
_entity.pdbx_description
1 polymer ?
#
loop_
_entity_poly.entity_id
_entity_poly.type
_entity_poly.pdbx_seq_one_letter_code
_entity_poly.pdbx_strand_id
1 'polypeptide(L)'
;MLLLLACPLALVGHDTAWAQDVSGPLTTDTLWAAGSGPYHVTGKDLTVAEGATLTIEPGVRVELDANRSIVIQGQLVARGEVNTPIVFTGTDSGSGPASWESLIFKDSAVDATYEILDDYLSGSIVSGCVLEYGQKAIVLESASPYIAHNLFQHNQTPFIPSPSGGAAISVEKGSVPRIFANEFADNHADGFAYGGAIYVLEADPIIQDNLFHGNTAIYGGALGAEIIASPIVGNRFEGNEATGTDGGAASLVSSTSAFLNNTLIGNTAATDGGGLHVCTTCFPHSNPFVLDNTIVDNVSTSTEPSEHAGGVGAAYLRAFSNNNLHGNTRDGQPSDFGWFHLLSEGYPEWAQNIDLTGNYWATTDTSALEATLYDGADSSLFGTATVSSPLPTEVVAAQTRVTLTTRKIRYQDVGDPMPLFLTLYNPGPARSVELALIVQYEGSPPTDFLPALAFPGAAQRNGLTLLDLPENSVFFGAVSTSEYVVASSQSGTWSAALFEPQTGALIGQLSTIHFELGEAVQ
;
A
#
# COMPACT_ATOMS: atom_id res chain seq x y z
N MET A 1 13.56 -32.22 -20.85
CA MET A 1 12.47 -32.64 -21.74
C MET A 1 11.19 -32.59 -20.92
N LEU A 2 10.62 -31.39 -20.77
CA LEU A 2 9.40 -31.13 -20.02
C LEU A 2 8.25 -31.08 -21.04
N LEU A 3 7.24 -31.93 -20.86
CA LEU A 3 6.04 -31.95 -21.70
C LEU A 3 5.17 -30.73 -21.38
N LEU A 4 5.01 -29.82 -22.34
CA LEU A 4 3.88 -28.88 -22.36
C LEU A 4 2.60 -29.69 -22.59
N LEU A 5 1.74 -29.77 -21.57
CA LEU A 5 0.35 -30.18 -21.73
C LEU A 5 -0.45 -28.97 -22.18
N ALA A 6 -0.64 -28.84 -23.49
CA ALA A 6 -1.65 -27.94 -24.05
C ALA A 6 -3.05 -28.46 -23.66
N CYS A 7 -3.76 -27.67 -22.86
CA CYS A 7 -5.17 -27.91 -22.55
C CYS A 7 -6.00 -27.53 -23.79
N PRO A 8 -6.84 -28.43 -24.34
CA PRO A 8 -7.71 -28.05 -25.44
C PRO A 8 -8.85 -27.18 -24.89
N LEU A 9 -8.91 -25.94 -25.37
CA LEU A 9 -10.04 -25.04 -25.20
C LEU A 9 -11.32 -25.77 -25.67
N ALA A 10 -12.13 -26.23 -24.73
CA ALA A 10 -13.47 -26.73 -25.05
C ALA A 10 -14.35 -25.52 -25.34
N LEU A 11 -14.72 -25.34 -26.61
CA LEU A 11 -15.81 -24.44 -26.99
C LEU A 11 -17.09 -24.96 -26.32
N VAL A 12 -17.45 -24.41 -25.16
CA VAL A 12 -18.80 -24.48 -24.66
C VAL A 12 -19.58 -23.41 -25.43
N GLY A 13 -20.55 -23.84 -26.22
CA GLY A 13 -21.49 -22.91 -26.84
C GLY A 13 -22.27 -22.18 -25.75
N HIS A 14 -21.95 -20.90 -25.52
CA HIS A 14 -22.84 -20.01 -24.82
C HIS A 14 -24.02 -19.72 -25.76
N ASP A 15 -25.23 -20.11 -25.36
CA ASP A 15 -26.44 -19.49 -25.89
C ASP A 15 -26.30 -17.99 -25.63
N THR A 16 -25.95 -17.21 -26.66
CA THR A 16 -25.76 -15.77 -26.55
C THR A 16 -27.13 -15.13 -26.30
N ALA A 17 -27.42 -14.82 -25.03
CA ALA A 17 -28.43 -13.82 -24.72
C ALA A 17 -28.02 -12.49 -25.40
N TRP A 18 -29.00 -11.74 -25.89
CA TRP A 18 -28.76 -10.45 -26.51
C TRP A 18 -28.27 -9.46 -25.45
N ALA A 19 -27.35 -8.58 -25.82
CA ALA A 19 -26.84 -7.55 -24.93
C ALA A 19 -28.00 -6.75 -24.32
N GLN A 20 -27.97 -6.56 -22.99
CA GLN A 20 -28.96 -5.79 -22.27
C GLN A 20 -28.44 -4.37 -22.05
N ASP A 21 -28.95 -3.42 -22.85
CA ASP A 21 -28.62 -2.00 -22.67
C ASP A 21 -29.16 -1.49 -21.32
N VAL A 22 -28.27 -0.90 -20.53
CA VAL A 22 -28.55 -0.32 -19.20
C VAL A 22 -27.97 1.10 -19.12
N SER A 23 -28.68 2.01 -18.43
CA SER A 23 -28.21 3.39 -18.24
C SER A 23 -29.01 4.10 -17.14
N GLY A 24 -28.46 5.22 -16.64
CA GLY A 24 -29.16 6.07 -15.69
C GLY A 24 -29.27 5.48 -14.29
N PRO A 25 -30.19 5.99 -13.45
CA PRO A 25 -30.24 5.62 -12.05
C PRO A 25 -30.95 4.28 -11.81
N LEU A 26 -30.29 3.37 -11.12
CA LEU A 26 -30.88 2.22 -10.44
C LEU A 26 -31.34 2.68 -9.06
N THR A 27 -32.65 2.80 -8.87
CA THR A 27 -33.27 3.31 -7.62
C THR A 27 -33.86 2.21 -6.74
N THR A 28 -33.76 0.96 -7.20
CA THR A 28 -34.19 -0.24 -6.47
C THR A 28 -33.14 -1.32 -6.63
N ASP A 29 -33.13 -2.27 -5.70
CA ASP A 29 -32.27 -3.44 -5.80
C ASP A 29 -32.42 -4.13 -7.16
N THR A 30 -31.28 -4.38 -7.79
CA THR A 30 -31.20 -4.88 -9.16
C THR A 30 -30.22 -6.05 -9.21
N LEU A 31 -30.64 -7.13 -9.86
CA LEU A 31 -29.82 -8.31 -10.10
C LEU A 31 -29.42 -8.37 -11.57
N TRP A 32 -28.12 -8.51 -11.82
CA TRP A 32 -27.58 -8.87 -13.13
C TRP A 32 -27.24 -10.36 -13.13
N ALA A 33 -28.00 -11.12 -13.91
CA ALA A 33 -27.95 -12.58 -13.92
C ALA A 33 -27.07 -13.10 -15.06
N ALA A 34 -26.30 -14.17 -14.80
CA ALA A 34 -25.30 -14.72 -15.74
C ALA A 34 -25.90 -15.12 -17.11
N GLY A 35 -27.17 -15.52 -17.14
CA GLY A 35 -27.88 -15.92 -18.36
C GLY A 35 -28.58 -14.80 -19.12
N SER A 36 -28.44 -13.54 -18.70
CA SER A 36 -29.13 -12.37 -19.30
C SER A 36 -28.16 -11.35 -19.90
N GLY A 37 -26.86 -11.63 -19.89
CA GLY A 37 -25.80 -10.74 -20.37
C GLY A 37 -25.21 -11.11 -21.75
N PRO A 38 -24.37 -10.23 -22.34
CA PRO A 38 -23.66 -9.13 -21.68
C PRO A 38 -24.56 -7.94 -21.28
N TYR A 39 -24.24 -7.28 -20.17
CA TYR A 39 -24.88 -6.02 -19.77
C TYR A 39 -24.09 -4.86 -20.34
N HIS A 40 -24.75 -3.99 -21.11
CA HIS A 40 -24.09 -2.92 -21.86
C HIS A 40 -24.47 -1.54 -21.31
N VAL A 41 -23.53 -0.84 -20.69
CA VAL A 41 -23.72 0.52 -20.16
C VAL A 41 -23.55 1.53 -21.28
N THR A 42 -24.65 2.13 -21.72
CA THR A 42 -24.68 3.01 -22.91
C THR A 42 -25.44 4.32 -22.69
N GLY A 43 -25.12 5.34 -23.47
CA GLY A 43 -25.83 6.63 -23.52
C GLY A 43 -25.57 7.57 -22.34
N LYS A 44 -25.62 7.09 -21.10
CA LYS A 44 -25.30 7.81 -19.87
C LYS A 44 -24.65 6.87 -18.86
N ASP A 45 -23.99 7.45 -17.86
CA ASP A 45 -23.47 6.67 -16.73
C ASP A 45 -24.62 5.93 -16.04
N LEU A 46 -24.31 4.72 -15.59
CA LEU A 46 -25.19 3.97 -14.70
C LEU A 46 -24.92 4.46 -13.28
N THR A 47 -25.95 4.74 -12.50
CA THR A 47 -25.79 5.14 -11.09
C THR A 47 -26.55 4.19 -10.19
N VAL A 48 -25.86 3.47 -9.31
CA VAL A 48 -26.50 2.75 -8.22
C VAL A 48 -26.81 3.78 -7.14
N ALA A 49 -28.07 4.20 -7.03
CA ALA A 49 -28.48 5.27 -6.11
C ALA A 49 -28.39 4.82 -4.65
N GLU A 50 -28.30 5.79 -3.73
CA GLU A 50 -28.34 5.54 -2.28
C GLU A 50 -29.54 4.66 -1.89
N GLY A 51 -29.29 3.66 -1.05
CA GLY A 51 -30.30 2.69 -0.60
C GLY A 51 -30.65 1.60 -1.62
N ALA A 52 -30.09 1.61 -2.84
CA ALA A 52 -30.22 0.54 -3.80
C ALA A 52 -28.95 -0.34 -3.85
N THR A 53 -29.13 -1.62 -4.14
CA THR A 53 -28.05 -2.59 -4.33
C THR A 53 -28.01 -3.08 -5.77
N LEU A 54 -26.83 -3.01 -6.41
CA LEU A 54 -26.56 -3.76 -7.64
C LEU A 54 -25.83 -5.05 -7.28
N THR A 55 -26.47 -6.19 -7.51
CA THR A 55 -25.86 -7.52 -7.36
C THR A 55 -25.55 -8.08 -8.74
N ILE A 56 -24.31 -8.51 -8.95
CA ILE A 56 -23.85 -9.08 -10.21
C ILE A 56 -23.44 -10.54 -9.95
N GLU A 57 -24.07 -11.47 -10.65
CA GLU A 57 -23.77 -12.91 -10.53
C GLU A 57 -22.43 -13.28 -11.20
N PRO A 58 -21.75 -14.34 -10.72
CA PRO A 58 -20.57 -14.90 -11.39
C PRO A 58 -20.80 -15.16 -12.88
N GLY A 59 -19.77 -14.91 -13.71
CA GLY A 59 -19.81 -15.14 -15.15
C GLY A 59 -20.50 -14.04 -15.97
N VAL A 60 -21.02 -12.98 -15.34
CA VAL A 60 -21.56 -11.81 -16.05
C VAL A 60 -20.42 -11.03 -16.72
N ARG A 61 -20.63 -10.66 -17.99
CA ARG A 61 -19.81 -9.66 -18.70
C ARG A 61 -20.54 -8.32 -18.71
N VAL A 62 -19.84 -7.27 -18.30
CA VAL A 62 -20.27 -5.88 -18.26
C VAL A 62 -19.43 -5.08 -19.23
N GLU A 63 -20.07 -4.55 -20.27
CA GLU A 63 -19.44 -3.76 -21.33
C GLU A 63 -19.84 -2.31 -21.16
N LEU A 64 -18.87 -1.40 -21.14
CA LEU A 64 -19.12 0.03 -21.02
C LEU A 64 -18.72 0.75 -22.31
N ASP A 65 -19.59 1.63 -22.81
CA ASP A 65 -19.24 2.54 -23.89
C ASP A 65 -18.10 3.49 -23.47
N ALA A 66 -17.41 4.07 -24.46
CA ALA A 66 -16.34 5.03 -24.22
C ALA A 66 -16.79 6.19 -23.31
N ASN A 67 -15.93 6.52 -22.33
CA ASN A 67 -16.19 7.52 -21.29
C ASN A 67 -17.46 7.26 -20.47
N ARG A 68 -17.92 6.01 -20.35
CA ARG A 68 -19.00 5.64 -19.42
C ARG A 68 -18.42 5.07 -18.14
N SER A 69 -19.12 5.36 -17.06
CA SER A 69 -18.84 4.89 -15.71
C SER A 69 -20.04 4.16 -15.13
N ILE A 70 -19.77 3.31 -14.14
CA ILE A 70 -20.77 2.92 -13.13
C ILE A 70 -20.44 3.70 -11.87
N VAL A 71 -21.39 4.52 -11.41
CA VAL A 71 -21.26 5.33 -10.19
C VAL A 71 -22.02 4.64 -9.06
N ILE A 72 -21.31 4.31 -7.99
CA ILE A 72 -21.84 3.62 -6.82
C ILE A 72 -22.06 4.67 -5.71
N GLN A 73 -23.32 4.98 -5.45
CA GLN A 73 -23.78 5.75 -4.28
C GLN A 73 -24.54 4.86 -3.29
N GLY A 74 -25.05 3.71 -3.73
CA GLY A 74 -25.64 2.66 -2.90
C GLY A 74 -24.63 1.56 -2.61
N GLN A 75 -24.98 0.31 -2.92
CA GLN A 75 -24.12 -0.84 -2.70
C GLN A 75 -23.84 -1.59 -4.00
N LEU A 76 -22.57 -1.98 -4.22
CA LEU A 76 -22.20 -2.92 -5.27
C LEU A 76 -21.81 -4.27 -4.63
N VAL A 77 -22.44 -5.34 -5.09
CA VAL A 77 -22.06 -6.72 -4.75
C VAL A 77 -21.66 -7.44 -6.03
N ALA A 78 -20.36 -7.41 -6.34
CA ALA A 78 -19.77 -8.15 -7.45
C ALA A 78 -18.87 -9.25 -6.88
N ARG A 79 -19.33 -10.50 -6.97
CA ARG A 79 -18.60 -11.68 -6.50
C ARG A 79 -18.53 -12.70 -7.62
N GLY A 80 -17.45 -12.67 -8.39
CA GLY A 80 -17.15 -13.71 -9.35
C GLY A 80 -16.54 -14.94 -8.68
N GLU A 81 -16.36 -15.99 -9.47
CA GLU A 81 -15.69 -17.22 -9.06
C GLU A 81 -14.44 -17.44 -9.91
N VAL A 82 -13.46 -18.19 -9.40
CA VAL A 82 -12.19 -18.46 -10.09
C VAL A 82 -12.38 -18.96 -11.53
N ASN A 83 -13.42 -19.78 -11.79
CA ASN A 83 -13.68 -20.35 -13.12
C ASN A 83 -14.74 -19.58 -13.92
N THR A 84 -15.46 -18.66 -13.28
CA THR A 84 -16.50 -17.83 -13.91
C THR A 84 -16.43 -16.43 -13.32
N PRO A 85 -15.36 -15.68 -13.65
CA PRO A 85 -15.19 -14.34 -13.13
C PRO A 85 -16.27 -13.41 -13.69
N ILE A 86 -16.54 -12.32 -12.98
CA ILE A 86 -17.27 -11.17 -13.54
C ILE A 86 -16.27 -10.34 -14.34
N VAL A 87 -16.61 -9.95 -15.57
CA VAL A 87 -15.69 -9.19 -16.43
C VAL A 87 -16.22 -7.78 -16.67
N PHE A 88 -15.48 -6.76 -16.28
CA PHE A 88 -15.72 -5.35 -16.60
C PHE A 88 -14.72 -4.91 -17.68
N THR A 89 -15.24 -4.41 -18.79
CA THR A 89 -14.43 -4.09 -19.98
C THR A 89 -15.14 -3.06 -20.87
N GLY A 90 -14.44 -2.52 -21.85
CA GLY A 90 -15.04 -1.66 -22.87
C GLY A 90 -15.76 -2.46 -23.95
N THR A 91 -16.54 -1.79 -24.78
CA THR A 91 -17.12 -2.41 -25.98
C THR A 91 -16.05 -2.75 -27.02
N ASP A 92 -16.26 -3.81 -27.82
CA ASP A 92 -15.30 -4.29 -28.84
C ASP A 92 -14.90 -3.21 -29.88
N SER A 93 -15.74 -2.19 -30.07
CA SER A 93 -15.47 -1.03 -30.94
C SER A 93 -14.44 -0.04 -30.37
N GLY A 94 -14.03 -0.20 -29.11
CA GLY A 94 -13.03 0.59 -28.40
C GLY A 94 -11.86 -0.24 -27.86
N SER A 95 -11.47 -1.34 -28.53
CA SER A 95 -10.53 -2.41 -28.11
C SER A 95 -9.05 -2.01 -27.89
N GLY A 96 -8.80 -0.87 -27.24
CA GLY A 96 -7.50 -0.47 -26.71
C GLY A 96 -7.59 -0.13 -25.22
N PRO A 97 -6.44 0.12 -24.56
CA PRO A 97 -6.43 0.69 -23.22
C PRO A 97 -7.30 1.95 -23.12
N ALA A 98 -7.85 2.24 -21.93
CA ALA A 98 -8.73 3.41 -21.69
C ALA A 98 -10.08 3.38 -22.45
N SER A 99 -10.61 2.19 -22.76
CA SER A 99 -11.85 1.95 -23.50
C SER A 99 -13.15 2.34 -22.75
N TRP A 100 -13.09 2.41 -21.41
CA TRP A 100 -14.17 2.87 -20.54
C TRP A 100 -13.59 3.71 -19.40
N GLU A 101 -14.42 4.42 -18.65
CA GLU A 101 -13.93 5.34 -17.62
C GLU A 101 -13.62 4.60 -16.31
N SER A 102 -14.63 4.38 -15.45
CA SER A 102 -14.40 3.84 -14.10
C SER A 102 -15.62 3.21 -13.43
N LEU A 103 -15.34 2.33 -12.44
CA LEU A 103 -16.25 2.06 -11.34
C LEU A 103 -15.95 3.08 -10.24
N ILE A 104 -16.87 4.00 -10.00
CA ILE A 104 -16.64 5.14 -9.10
C ILE A 104 -17.45 4.95 -7.82
N PHE A 105 -16.79 4.66 -6.71
CA PHE A 105 -17.40 4.61 -5.39
C PHE A 105 -17.36 6.00 -4.77
N LYS A 106 -18.55 6.54 -4.46
CA LYS A 106 -18.72 7.81 -3.76
C LYS A 106 -18.81 7.58 -2.25
N ASP A 107 -18.65 8.65 -1.48
CA ASP A 107 -18.75 8.68 -0.01
C ASP A 107 -20.05 8.03 0.53
N SER A 108 -21.16 8.13 -0.22
CA SER A 108 -22.42 7.49 0.18
C SER A 108 -22.49 5.99 -0.07
N ALA A 109 -21.51 5.42 -0.80
CA ALA A 109 -21.45 4.00 -1.04
C ALA A 109 -21.36 3.23 0.28
N VAL A 110 -22.00 2.07 0.35
CA VAL A 110 -21.96 1.25 1.57
C VAL A 110 -20.57 0.64 1.73
N ASP A 111 -19.81 1.10 2.73
CA ASP A 111 -18.49 0.57 3.08
C ASP A 111 -18.54 -0.91 3.50
N ALA A 112 -17.43 -1.62 3.28
CA ALA A 112 -17.28 -2.99 3.75
C ALA A 112 -17.10 -3.04 5.27
N THR A 113 -17.71 -4.04 5.90
CA THR A 113 -17.56 -4.35 7.33
C THR A 113 -16.95 -5.74 7.52
N TYR A 114 -16.37 -5.99 8.69
CA TYR A 114 -15.59 -7.20 8.98
C TYR A 114 -15.94 -7.76 10.37
N GLU A 115 -15.96 -9.08 10.55
CA GLU A 115 -16.17 -9.71 11.88
C GLU A 115 -14.87 -9.78 12.70
N ILE A 116 -13.82 -10.38 12.12
CA ILE A 116 -12.47 -10.50 12.68
C ILE A 116 -11.52 -10.26 11.51
N LEU A 117 -10.47 -9.47 11.73
CA LEU A 117 -9.41 -9.12 10.76
C LEU A 117 -9.29 -10.10 9.59
N ASP A 118 -9.93 -9.73 8.47
CA ASP A 118 -9.99 -10.41 7.16
C ASP A 118 -11.27 -11.17 6.79
N ASP A 119 -12.20 -11.40 7.71
CA ASP A 119 -13.49 -11.98 7.35
C ASP A 119 -14.49 -10.88 7.00
N TYR A 120 -14.58 -10.58 5.71
CA TYR A 120 -15.61 -9.70 5.17
C TYR A 120 -17.00 -10.17 5.66
N LEU A 121 -17.79 -9.23 6.18
CA LEU A 121 -19.14 -9.48 6.66
C LEU A 121 -20.21 -8.95 5.69
N SER A 122 -20.17 -7.66 5.36
CA SER A 122 -21.18 -7.00 4.53
C SER A 122 -20.67 -5.72 3.88
N GLY A 123 -21.49 -5.05 3.07
CA GLY A 123 -21.15 -3.81 2.38
C GLY A 123 -20.70 -4.00 0.94
N SER A 124 -20.09 -2.99 0.34
CA SER A 124 -19.66 -3.07 -1.06
C SER A 124 -18.47 -4.01 -1.23
N ILE A 125 -18.52 -4.84 -2.27
CA ILE A 125 -17.50 -5.84 -2.57
C ILE A 125 -17.27 -5.97 -4.07
N VAL A 126 -15.99 -6.02 -4.44
CA VAL A 126 -15.51 -6.39 -5.78
C VAL A 126 -14.53 -7.54 -5.58
N SER A 127 -14.97 -8.75 -5.89
CA SER A 127 -14.13 -9.93 -5.72
C SER A 127 -14.32 -10.95 -6.82
N GLY A 128 -13.25 -11.65 -7.21
CA GLY A 128 -13.30 -12.62 -8.30
C GLY A 128 -13.60 -11.99 -9.66
N CYS A 129 -13.25 -10.72 -9.86
CA CYS A 129 -13.54 -9.97 -11.07
C CYS A 129 -12.28 -9.82 -11.95
N VAL A 130 -12.49 -9.64 -13.25
CA VAL A 130 -11.50 -9.12 -14.19
C VAL A 130 -11.91 -7.71 -14.57
N LEU A 131 -11.03 -6.73 -14.35
CA LEU A 131 -11.24 -5.34 -14.73
C LEU A 131 -10.14 -4.94 -15.70
N GLU A 132 -10.51 -4.76 -16.96
CA GLU A 132 -9.55 -4.56 -18.04
C GLU A 132 -9.87 -3.36 -18.92
N TYR A 133 -8.82 -2.75 -19.46
CA TYR A 133 -8.90 -1.65 -20.43
C TYR A 133 -9.68 -0.41 -19.94
N GLY A 134 -9.79 -0.18 -18.63
CA GLY A 134 -10.37 1.03 -18.06
C GLY A 134 -9.38 2.20 -18.05
N GLN A 135 -9.89 3.43 -17.93
CA GLN A 135 -9.06 4.62 -17.68
C GLN A 135 -8.51 4.60 -16.26
N LYS A 136 -9.42 4.36 -15.33
CA LYS A 136 -9.13 3.97 -13.95
C LYS A 136 -10.16 2.92 -13.59
N ALA A 137 -9.78 1.64 -13.48
CA ALA A 137 -10.78 0.58 -13.29
C ALA A 137 -11.66 0.83 -12.06
N ILE A 138 -11.07 1.23 -10.93
CA ILE A 138 -11.78 1.63 -9.72
C ILE A 138 -11.28 2.99 -9.22
N VAL A 139 -12.22 3.85 -8.87
CA VAL A 139 -11.97 5.13 -8.18
C VAL A 139 -12.73 5.14 -6.86
N LEU A 140 -12.03 5.40 -5.76
CA LEU A 140 -12.59 5.48 -4.42
C LEU A 140 -12.51 6.91 -3.90
N GLU A 141 -13.67 7.51 -3.64
CA GLU A 141 -13.80 8.86 -3.10
C GLU A 141 -14.48 8.80 -1.74
N SER A 142 -13.67 8.71 -0.67
CA SER A 142 -14.15 8.51 0.70
C SER A 142 -14.99 7.23 0.87
N ALA A 143 -14.62 6.17 0.15
CA ALA A 143 -15.35 4.90 0.15
C ALA A 143 -14.40 3.72 0.37
N SER A 144 -14.85 2.74 1.14
CA SER A 144 -14.02 1.64 1.64
C SER A 144 -14.62 0.27 1.30
N PRO A 145 -14.77 -0.09 0.00
CA PRO A 145 -15.20 -1.42 -0.39
C PRO A 145 -14.12 -2.49 -0.08
N TYR A 146 -14.53 -3.75 -0.06
CA TYR A 146 -13.62 -4.89 -0.02
C TYR A 146 -13.24 -5.28 -1.45
N ILE A 147 -11.95 -5.17 -1.78
CA ILE A 147 -11.42 -5.42 -3.13
C ILE A 147 -10.43 -6.59 -3.04
N ALA A 148 -10.86 -7.79 -3.46
CA ALA A 148 -10.03 -8.97 -3.31
C ALA A 148 -10.13 -10.01 -4.41
N HIS A 149 -9.04 -10.71 -4.71
CA HIS A 149 -9.03 -11.82 -5.68
C HIS A 149 -9.47 -11.39 -7.09
N ASN A 150 -9.09 -10.18 -7.50
CA ASN A 150 -9.37 -9.66 -8.83
C ASN A 150 -8.10 -9.67 -9.69
N LEU A 151 -8.31 -9.66 -11.00
CA LEU A 151 -7.29 -9.36 -12.00
C LEU A 151 -7.57 -7.97 -12.58
N PHE A 152 -6.63 -7.05 -12.40
CA PHE A 152 -6.62 -5.75 -13.04
C PHE A 152 -5.56 -5.74 -14.13
N GLN A 153 -5.97 -5.65 -15.38
CA GLN A 153 -5.03 -5.73 -16.50
C GLN A 153 -5.25 -4.69 -17.59
N HIS A 154 -4.15 -4.20 -18.18
CA HIS A 154 -4.19 -3.30 -19.33
C HIS A 154 -5.02 -2.03 -19.12
N ASN A 155 -5.23 -1.62 -17.86
CA ASN A 155 -5.85 -0.35 -17.56
C ASN A 155 -4.83 0.76 -17.80
N GLN A 156 -5.30 1.90 -18.30
CA GLN A 156 -4.43 2.99 -18.68
C GLN A 156 -5.02 4.35 -18.36
N THR A 157 -4.33 5.15 -17.55
CA THR A 157 -4.79 6.53 -17.31
C THR A 157 -4.71 7.33 -18.61
N PRO A 158 -5.67 8.23 -18.87
CA PRO A 158 -5.50 9.22 -19.93
C PRO A 158 -4.32 10.14 -19.59
N PHE A 159 -3.68 10.74 -20.59
CA PHE A 159 -2.65 11.74 -20.36
C PHE A 159 -3.26 13.00 -19.72
N ILE A 160 -2.90 13.30 -18.46
CA ILE A 160 -3.34 14.50 -17.74
C ILE A 160 -2.11 15.26 -17.23
N PRO A 161 -2.00 16.59 -17.42
CA PRO A 161 -0.88 17.39 -16.93
C PRO A 161 -1.03 17.73 -15.43
N SER A 162 -1.40 16.76 -14.61
CA SER A 162 -1.48 16.84 -13.15
C SER A 162 -1.18 15.48 -12.53
N PRO A 163 -0.69 15.43 -11.27
CA PRO A 163 -0.60 14.18 -10.55
C PRO A 163 -1.94 13.45 -10.59
N SER A 164 -1.93 12.32 -11.30
CA SER A 164 -3.07 11.44 -11.49
C SER A 164 -2.47 10.06 -11.66
N GLY A 165 -3.07 9.04 -11.09
CA GLY A 165 -2.41 7.74 -11.04
C GLY A 165 -3.40 6.63 -10.83
N GLY A 166 -2.88 5.41 -10.67
CA GLY A 166 -3.68 4.27 -10.29
C GLY A 166 -4.62 3.83 -11.39
N ALA A 167 -4.06 3.40 -12.53
CA ALA A 167 -4.87 2.96 -13.66
C ALA A 167 -5.77 1.77 -13.28
N ALA A 168 -5.34 0.92 -12.36
CA ALA A 168 -6.21 -0.09 -11.76
C ALA A 168 -7.07 0.52 -10.63
N ILE A 169 -6.45 1.13 -9.62
CA ILE A 169 -7.18 1.65 -8.46
C ILE A 169 -6.62 3.02 -8.04
N SER A 170 -7.51 4.02 -7.98
CA SER A 170 -7.24 5.34 -7.39
C SER A 170 -7.94 5.41 -6.03
N VAL A 171 -7.18 5.59 -4.95
CA VAL A 171 -7.67 5.63 -3.57
C VAL A 171 -7.48 7.03 -3.00
N GLU A 172 -8.57 7.75 -2.77
CA GLU A 172 -8.51 9.18 -2.45
C GLU A 172 -9.38 9.55 -1.24
N LYS A 173 -9.14 10.75 -0.69
CA LYS A 173 -10.04 11.45 0.24
C LYS A 173 -10.37 10.66 1.52
N GLY A 174 -9.36 10.08 2.17
CA GLY A 174 -9.52 9.37 3.43
C GLY A 174 -10.15 7.98 3.32
N SER A 175 -10.28 7.42 2.12
CA SER A 175 -10.74 6.04 1.92
C SER A 175 -9.85 5.04 2.67
N VAL A 176 -10.44 4.00 3.27
CA VAL A 176 -9.72 2.94 4.01
C VAL A 176 -10.12 1.52 3.54
N PRO A 177 -10.11 1.25 2.21
CA PRO A 177 -10.49 -0.06 1.70
C PRO A 177 -9.46 -1.13 2.10
N ARG A 178 -9.88 -2.38 2.00
CA ARG A 178 -8.99 -3.54 2.04
C ARG A 178 -8.73 -3.99 0.60
N ILE A 179 -7.47 -3.97 0.18
CA ILE A 179 -7.00 -4.38 -1.14
C ILE A 179 -6.13 -5.63 -0.95
N PHE A 180 -6.73 -6.79 -1.16
CA PHE A 180 -6.17 -8.07 -0.72
C PHE A 180 -6.10 -9.11 -1.83
N ALA A 181 -4.95 -9.76 -2.01
CA ALA A 181 -4.81 -10.92 -2.89
C ALA A 181 -5.30 -10.68 -4.34
N ASN A 182 -5.05 -9.49 -4.88
CA ASN A 182 -5.32 -9.15 -6.27
C ASN A 182 -4.05 -9.30 -7.12
N GLU A 183 -4.25 -9.45 -8.42
CA GLU A 183 -3.20 -9.39 -9.43
C GLU A 183 -3.35 -8.12 -10.26
N PHE A 184 -2.27 -7.35 -10.37
CA PHE A 184 -2.15 -6.14 -11.17
C PHE A 184 -1.12 -6.38 -12.26
N ALA A 185 -1.59 -6.58 -13.49
CA ALA A 185 -0.78 -6.95 -14.63
C ALA A 185 -0.80 -5.85 -15.70
N ASP A 186 0.36 -5.40 -16.18
CA ASP A 186 0.46 -4.54 -17.37
C ASP A 186 -0.44 -3.28 -17.32
N ASN A 187 -0.60 -2.67 -16.15
CA ASN A 187 -1.31 -1.39 -16.02
C ASN A 187 -0.34 -0.23 -16.25
N HIS A 188 -0.81 0.82 -16.93
CA HIS A 188 0.02 1.94 -17.34
C HIS A 188 -0.56 3.28 -16.86
N ALA A 189 0.23 4.03 -16.11
CA ALA A 189 -0.13 5.41 -15.78
C ALA A 189 0.74 6.38 -16.58
N ASP A 190 0.10 7.12 -17.49
CA ASP A 190 0.75 8.05 -18.43
C ASP A 190 0.82 9.48 -17.86
N GLY A 191 1.71 10.32 -18.39
CA GLY A 191 1.93 11.69 -17.92
C GLY A 191 2.64 11.73 -16.56
N PHE A 192 2.42 12.79 -15.75
CA PHE A 192 3.07 12.98 -14.44
C PHE A 192 2.50 12.06 -13.34
N ALA A 193 2.24 10.81 -13.69
CA ALA A 193 1.47 9.89 -12.91
C ALA A 193 2.27 9.09 -11.90
N TYR A 194 1.61 8.80 -10.79
CA TYR A 194 2.10 7.97 -9.70
C TYR A 194 1.38 6.62 -9.73
N GLY A 195 2.11 5.53 -9.56
CA GLY A 195 1.48 4.21 -9.41
C GLY A 195 0.83 3.70 -10.67
N GLY A 196 1.54 2.86 -11.44
CA GLY A 196 1.00 2.27 -12.67
C GLY A 196 -0.28 1.47 -12.41
N ALA A 197 -0.31 0.75 -11.30
CA ALA A 197 -1.48 0.00 -10.85
C ALA A 197 -2.30 0.79 -9.82
N ILE A 198 -1.70 1.15 -8.68
CA ILE A 198 -2.40 1.78 -7.56
C ILE A 198 -1.80 3.14 -7.25
N TYR A 199 -2.67 4.13 -7.12
CA TYR A 199 -2.33 5.43 -6.57
C TYR A 199 -3.13 5.70 -5.30
N VAL A 200 -2.45 6.14 -4.25
CA VAL A 200 -3.06 6.50 -2.97
C VAL A 200 -2.72 7.95 -2.64
N LEU A 201 -3.73 8.77 -2.39
CA LEU A 201 -3.56 10.17 -1.99
C LEU A 201 -4.41 10.49 -0.76
N GLU A 202 -3.73 10.86 0.35
CA GLU A 202 -4.36 11.25 1.62
C GLU A 202 -5.42 10.23 2.12
N ALA A 203 -5.14 8.95 1.92
CA ALA A 203 -6.02 7.83 2.23
C ALA A 203 -5.23 6.70 2.89
N ASP A 204 -5.92 5.75 3.52
CA ASP A 204 -5.25 4.69 4.27
C ASP A 204 -5.75 3.25 3.98
N PRO A 205 -5.58 2.76 2.73
CA PRO A 205 -5.94 1.39 2.37
C PRO A 205 -5.01 0.38 3.04
N ILE A 206 -5.53 -0.77 3.46
CA ILE A 206 -4.64 -1.90 3.76
C ILE A 206 -4.35 -2.64 2.45
N ILE A 207 -3.10 -2.58 1.99
CA ILE A 207 -2.63 -3.22 0.76
C ILE A 207 -1.86 -4.48 1.12
N GLN A 208 -2.47 -5.64 0.92
CA GLN A 208 -1.89 -6.92 1.36
C GLN A 208 -1.92 -8.04 0.33
N ASP A 209 -0.83 -8.81 0.28
CA ASP A 209 -0.70 -10.08 -0.47
C ASP A 209 -1.07 -9.96 -1.95
N ASN A 210 -0.88 -8.78 -2.54
CA ASN A 210 -1.14 -8.56 -3.96
C ASN A 210 0.11 -8.87 -4.79
N LEU A 211 -0.12 -9.27 -6.05
CA LEU A 211 0.92 -9.43 -7.06
C LEU A 211 0.87 -8.25 -8.04
N PHE A 212 1.98 -7.55 -8.20
CA PHE A 212 2.16 -6.46 -9.15
C PHE A 212 3.23 -6.84 -10.15
N HIS A 213 2.88 -6.95 -11.44
CA HIS A 213 3.85 -7.23 -12.48
C HIS A 213 3.60 -6.51 -13.79
N GLY A 214 4.68 -6.10 -14.46
CA GLY A 214 4.61 -5.39 -15.75
C GLY A 214 3.94 -4.01 -15.68
N ASN A 215 3.69 -3.47 -14.49
CA ASN A 215 3.05 -2.15 -14.36
C ASN A 215 4.07 -1.04 -14.61
N THR A 216 3.59 0.06 -15.18
CA THR A 216 4.46 1.17 -15.58
C THR A 216 3.86 2.52 -15.22
N ALA A 217 4.70 3.44 -14.74
CA ALA A 217 4.34 4.84 -14.46
C ALA A 217 5.57 5.75 -14.58
N ILE A 218 5.41 7.05 -14.34
CA ILE A 218 6.57 7.94 -14.15
C ILE A 218 7.17 7.75 -12.76
N TYR A 219 6.35 7.80 -11.70
CA TYR A 219 6.74 7.53 -10.32
C TYR A 219 6.07 6.26 -9.81
N GLY A 220 6.80 5.38 -9.12
CA GLY A 220 6.17 4.19 -8.53
C GLY A 220 5.60 3.26 -9.61
N GLY A 221 6.44 2.48 -10.28
CA GLY A 221 6.03 1.70 -11.47
C GLY A 221 4.76 0.88 -11.26
N ALA A 222 4.56 0.32 -10.05
CA ALA A 222 3.29 -0.28 -9.65
C ALA A 222 2.49 0.58 -8.65
N LEU A 223 3.14 1.03 -7.55
CA LEU A 223 2.47 1.69 -6.44
C LEU A 223 3.05 3.09 -6.21
N GLY A 224 2.20 4.10 -6.26
CA GLY A 224 2.52 5.46 -5.83
C GLY A 224 1.66 5.83 -4.63
N ALA A 225 2.27 6.28 -3.55
CA ALA A 225 1.53 6.68 -2.35
C ALA A 225 2.00 8.01 -1.80
N GLU A 226 1.05 8.91 -1.54
CA GLU A 226 1.29 10.26 -1.08
C GLU A 226 0.48 10.58 0.19
N ILE A 227 1.18 11.03 1.23
CA ILE A 227 0.60 11.46 2.51
C ILE A 227 -0.23 10.34 3.15
N ILE A 228 0.39 9.15 3.28
CA ILE A 228 -0.28 7.97 3.84
C ILE A 228 0.39 7.48 5.13
N ALA A 229 -0.39 6.81 5.97
CA ALA A 229 0.06 6.06 7.15
C ALA A 229 -0.14 4.54 6.99
N SER A 230 -0.57 4.11 5.80
CA SER A 230 -1.15 2.80 5.54
C SER A 230 -0.14 1.65 5.63
N PRO A 231 -0.60 0.45 6.00
CA PRO A 231 0.21 -0.76 5.91
C PRO A 231 0.21 -1.34 4.49
N ILE A 232 1.43 -1.62 4.00
CA ILE A 232 1.72 -2.28 2.73
C ILE A 232 2.48 -3.56 3.08
N VAL A 233 1.80 -4.71 3.02
CA VAL A 233 2.25 -5.93 3.67
C VAL A 233 2.19 -7.15 2.75
N GLY A 234 3.24 -7.97 2.70
CA GLY A 234 3.16 -9.27 2.02
C GLY A 234 3.04 -9.21 0.50
N ASN A 235 3.17 -8.03 -0.13
CA ASN A 235 2.97 -7.87 -1.56
C ASN A 235 4.22 -8.31 -2.34
N ARG A 236 4.01 -8.75 -3.59
CA ARG A 236 5.06 -9.11 -4.53
C ARG A 236 5.05 -8.14 -5.71
N PHE A 237 6.19 -7.50 -5.98
CA PHE A 237 6.40 -6.57 -7.09
C PHE A 237 7.48 -7.11 -8.02
N GLU A 238 7.13 -7.44 -9.25
CA GLU A 238 8.02 -8.06 -10.23
C GLU A 238 8.05 -7.31 -11.56
N GLY A 239 9.23 -6.89 -12.01
CA GLY A 239 9.36 -6.34 -13.36
C GLY A 239 8.49 -5.10 -13.62
N ASN A 240 8.21 -4.30 -12.61
CA ASN A 240 7.52 -3.01 -12.77
C ASN A 240 8.54 -1.93 -13.12
N GLU A 241 8.09 -0.88 -13.82
CA GLU A 241 8.98 0.15 -14.37
C GLU A 241 8.50 1.58 -14.05
N ALA A 242 9.34 2.35 -13.37
CA ALA A 242 9.24 3.80 -13.27
C ALA A 242 10.05 4.42 -14.42
N THR A 243 9.36 4.78 -15.50
CA THR A 243 9.95 5.20 -16.78
C THR A 243 10.56 6.60 -16.77
N GLY A 244 10.10 7.47 -15.85
CA GLY A 244 10.51 8.87 -15.84
C GLY A 244 11.37 9.25 -14.64
N THR A 245 11.12 8.63 -13.48
CA THR A 245 11.80 8.97 -12.23
C THR A 245 11.99 7.71 -11.35
N ASP A 246 11.44 7.74 -10.13
CA ASP A 246 11.87 6.92 -9.00
C ASP A 246 10.85 5.84 -8.63
N GLY A 247 11.34 4.79 -7.97
CA GLY A 247 10.50 3.76 -7.36
C GLY A 247 10.00 2.75 -8.38
N GLY A 248 10.86 1.90 -8.93
CA GLY A 248 10.48 0.95 -9.98
C GLY A 248 9.32 0.04 -9.55
N ALA A 249 9.34 -0.43 -8.29
CA ALA A 249 8.18 -1.08 -7.70
C ALA A 249 7.22 -0.06 -7.07
N ALA A 250 7.74 0.70 -6.11
CA ALA A 250 6.92 1.57 -5.26
C ALA A 250 7.63 2.90 -4.94
N SER A 251 6.84 3.96 -4.87
CA SER A 251 7.28 5.30 -4.46
C SER A 251 6.42 5.83 -3.31
N LEU A 252 7.07 6.20 -2.21
CA LEU A 252 6.44 6.72 -0.98
C LEU A 252 6.81 8.20 -0.79
N VAL A 253 5.82 9.08 -0.93
CA VAL A 253 5.97 10.54 -0.87
C VAL A 253 5.27 11.10 0.36
N SER A 254 5.99 11.88 1.16
CA SER A 254 5.50 12.45 2.44
C SER A 254 4.75 11.44 3.34
N SER A 255 5.15 10.16 3.31
CA SER A 255 4.40 9.03 3.85
C SER A 255 5.11 8.34 5.02
N THR A 256 4.36 7.77 5.95
CA THR A 256 4.87 7.12 7.18
C THR A 256 4.56 5.62 7.25
N SER A 257 4.19 5.03 6.12
CA SER A 257 3.70 3.66 5.97
C SER A 257 4.48 2.59 6.71
N ALA A 258 3.77 1.51 7.07
CA ALA A 258 4.39 0.26 7.48
C ALA A 258 4.61 -0.63 6.23
N PHE A 259 5.84 -0.68 5.72
CA PHE A 259 6.23 -1.49 4.56
C PHE A 259 6.88 -2.80 5.03
N LEU A 260 6.05 -3.85 5.17
CA LEU A 260 6.41 -5.07 5.90
C LEU A 260 6.35 -6.30 5.00
N ASN A 261 7.37 -7.16 5.03
CA ASN A 261 7.33 -8.48 4.37
C ASN A 261 6.95 -8.44 2.87
N ASN A 262 7.34 -7.39 2.15
CA ASN A 262 7.13 -7.32 0.70
C ASN A 262 8.33 -7.91 -0.04
N THR A 263 8.09 -8.44 -1.24
CA THR A 263 9.13 -8.91 -2.16
C THR A 263 9.18 -8.03 -3.40
N LEU A 264 10.30 -7.36 -3.63
CA LEU A 264 10.54 -6.47 -4.76
C LEU A 264 11.69 -7.04 -5.57
N ILE A 265 11.39 -7.57 -6.76
CA ILE A 265 12.36 -8.25 -7.61
C ILE A 265 12.34 -7.74 -9.05
N GLY A 266 13.52 -7.45 -9.60
CA GLY A 266 13.64 -7.14 -11.03
C GLY A 266 12.91 -5.87 -11.48
N ASN A 267 12.59 -4.96 -10.56
CA ASN A 267 11.91 -3.70 -10.89
C ASN A 267 12.94 -2.66 -11.36
N THR A 268 12.51 -1.75 -12.23
CA THR A 268 13.40 -0.78 -12.87
C THR A 268 12.93 0.66 -12.63
N ALA A 269 13.85 1.53 -12.23
CA ALA A 269 13.63 2.97 -12.16
C ALA A 269 14.59 3.72 -13.08
N ALA A 270 14.12 4.83 -13.65
CA ALA A 270 14.96 5.74 -14.41
C ALA A 270 16.03 6.39 -13.52
N THR A 271 15.64 6.75 -12.29
CA THR A 271 16.46 7.46 -11.30
C THR A 271 16.66 6.64 -10.03
N ASP A 272 15.96 6.88 -8.92
CA ASP A 272 16.23 6.22 -7.63
C ASP A 272 15.30 5.04 -7.35
N GLY A 273 15.76 4.14 -6.48
CA GLY A 273 14.93 3.12 -5.85
C GLY A 273 14.30 2.20 -6.88
N GLY A 274 15.11 1.53 -7.70
CA GLY A 274 14.61 0.51 -8.63
C GLY A 274 13.64 -0.45 -7.94
N GLY A 275 13.91 -0.83 -6.69
CA GLY A 275 12.94 -1.43 -5.78
C GLY A 275 12.00 -0.39 -5.17
N LEU A 276 12.46 0.27 -4.11
CA LEU A 276 11.66 1.19 -3.29
C LEU A 276 12.28 2.58 -3.27
N HIS A 277 11.48 3.59 -3.62
CA HIS A 277 11.83 4.98 -3.41
C HIS A 277 11.08 5.55 -2.21
N VAL A 278 11.82 6.10 -1.27
CA VAL A 278 11.30 6.90 -0.16
C VAL A 278 11.74 8.33 -0.40
N CYS A 279 10.76 9.16 -0.74
CA CYS A 279 10.98 10.49 -1.25
C CYS A 279 12.02 11.29 -0.46
N THR A 280 13.05 11.72 -1.19
CA THR A 280 14.28 12.34 -0.68
C THR A 280 14.25 13.87 -0.70
N THR A 281 13.42 14.45 -1.56
CA THR A 281 13.36 15.89 -1.83
C THR A 281 12.03 16.55 -1.45
N CYS A 282 11.00 15.77 -1.11
CA CYS A 282 9.71 16.32 -0.70
C CYS A 282 9.75 16.82 0.74
N PHE A 283 9.03 17.92 0.98
CA PHE A 283 8.83 18.44 2.31
C PHE A 283 7.33 18.47 2.66
N PRO A 284 6.91 17.85 3.79
CA PRO A 284 7.73 17.10 4.74
C PRO A 284 8.21 15.74 4.17
N HIS A 285 9.42 15.32 4.54
CA HIS A 285 10.01 14.05 4.08
C HIS A 285 9.25 12.82 4.56
N SER A 286 9.16 11.76 3.76
CA SER A 286 8.63 10.44 4.16
C SER A 286 9.42 9.82 5.32
N ASN A 287 8.83 8.98 6.18
CA ASN A 287 9.59 8.25 7.20
C ASN A 287 8.99 6.85 7.54
N PRO A 288 8.85 5.96 6.55
CA PRO A 288 8.21 4.67 6.75
C PRO A 288 9.05 3.71 7.62
N PHE A 289 8.39 2.66 8.09
CA PHE A 289 9.06 1.44 8.56
C PHE A 289 9.28 0.51 7.36
N VAL A 290 10.49 -0.02 7.19
CA VAL A 290 10.82 -0.99 6.13
C VAL A 290 11.45 -2.22 6.77
N LEU A 291 10.63 -3.23 7.02
CA LEU A 291 11.02 -4.42 7.80
C LEU A 291 10.65 -5.72 7.09
N ASP A 292 11.47 -6.75 7.26
CA ASP A 292 11.21 -8.11 6.76
C ASP A 292 11.09 -8.23 5.23
N ASN A 293 11.53 -7.23 4.47
CA ASN A 293 11.34 -7.23 3.01
C ASN A 293 12.48 -7.98 2.29
N THR A 294 12.19 -8.48 1.10
CA THR A 294 13.19 -8.98 0.14
C THR A 294 13.24 -8.04 -1.05
N ILE A 295 14.35 -7.36 -1.25
CA ILE A 295 14.54 -6.32 -2.27
C ILE A 295 15.79 -6.68 -3.07
N VAL A 296 15.61 -7.38 -4.19
CA VAL A 296 16.71 -8.01 -4.91
C VAL A 296 16.64 -7.79 -6.41
N ASP A 297 17.80 -7.73 -7.05
CA ASP A 297 17.93 -7.66 -8.51
C ASP A 297 17.14 -6.49 -9.15
N ASN A 298 16.90 -5.40 -8.40
CA ASN A 298 16.28 -4.21 -8.93
C ASN A 298 17.31 -3.28 -9.59
N VAL A 299 16.85 -2.44 -10.50
CA VAL A 299 17.71 -1.66 -11.40
C VAL A 299 17.37 -0.19 -11.34
N SER A 300 18.40 0.65 -11.16
CA SER A 300 18.40 2.04 -11.60
C SER A 300 19.14 2.13 -12.93
N THR A 301 18.55 2.79 -13.93
CA THR A 301 19.22 3.04 -15.21
C THR A 301 20.08 4.30 -15.22
N SER A 302 20.12 5.04 -14.10
CA SER A 302 20.83 6.30 -14.03
C SER A 302 22.35 6.11 -14.04
N THR A 303 23.06 6.93 -14.80
CA THR A 303 24.52 6.92 -14.87
C THR A 303 25.19 7.76 -13.79
N GLU A 304 24.43 8.58 -13.05
CA GLU A 304 24.95 9.50 -12.05
C GLU A 304 24.83 8.91 -10.63
N PRO A 305 25.84 9.02 -9.77
CA PRO A 305 25.80 8.43 -8.45
C PRO A 305 25.05 9.26 -7.40
N SER A 306 24.58 10.47 -7.72
CA SER A 306 24.17 11.47 -6.71
C SER A 306 22.94 11.10 -5.88
N GLU A 307 21.97 10.35 -6.42
CA GLU A 307 20.70 9.98 -5.75
C GLU A 307 20.30 8.49 -6.02
N HIS A 308 20.83 7.87 -7.09
CA HIS A 308 20.17 6.78 -7.84
C HIS A 308 20.38 5.33 -7.40
N ALA A 309 20.00 4.97 -6.17
CA ALA A 309 20.13 3.59 -5.68
C ALA A 309 19.31 2.59 -6.52
N GLY A 310 19.88 1.42 -6.83
CA GLY A 310 19.16 0.34 -7.53
C GLY A 310 18.12 -0.35 -6.65
N GLY A 311 18.43 -0.58 -5.37
CA GLY A 311 17.53 -1.23 -4.42
C GLY A 311 16.60 -0.25 -3.73
N VAL A 312 17.10 0.44 -2.70
CA VAL A 312 16.33 1.42 -1.91
C VAL A 312 17.02 2.78 -1.91
N GLY A 313 16.30 3.82 -2.33
CA GLY A 313 16.73 5.22 -2.15
C GLY A 313 15.87 5.90 -1.09
N ALA A 314 16.48 6.47 -0.05
CA ALA A 314 15.76 7.12 1.04
C ALA A 314 16.54 8.28 1.67
N ALA A 315 15.83 9.30 2.15
CA ALA A 315 16.42 10.35 3.00
C ALA A 315 16.02 10.20 4.48
N TYR A 316 14.95 9.46 4.75
CA TYR A 316 14.38 9.31 6.09
C TYR A 316 13.68 7.96 6.19
N LEU A 317 14.00 7.21 7.23
CA LEU A 317 13.38 5.94 7.57
C LEU A 317 13.22 5.89 9.07
N ARG A 318 12.08 5.40 9.55
CA ARG A 318 11.88 5.21 10.98
C ARG A 318 12.61 3.98 11.50
N ALA A 319 12.64 2.92 10.71
CA ALA A 319 13.43 1.72 10.98
C ALA A 319 13.68 0.96 9.67
N PHE A 320 14.85 0.32 9.58
CA PHE A 320 15.26 -0.51 8.45
C PHE A 320 16.01 -1.75 8.94
N SER A 321 15.31 -2.87 9.15
CA SER A 321 15.92 -4.08 9.70
C SER A 321 15.23 -5.36 9.22
N ASN A 322 15.94 -6.48 9.30
CA ASN A 322 15.50 -7.80 8.88
C ASN A 322 15.15 -7.89 7.38
N ASN A 323 15.73 -7.03 6.55
CA ASN A 323 15.53 -7.09 5.10
C ASN A 323 16.62 -7.96 4.44
N ASN A 324 16.28 -8.62 3.33
CA ASN A 324 17.22 -9.17 2.37
C ASN A 324 17.40 -8.13 1.25
N LEU A 325 18.59 -7.52 1.14
CA LEU A 325 18.85 -6.45 0.19
C LEU A 325 20.19 -6.71 -0.51
N HIS A 326 20.14 -7.20 -1.75
CA HIS A 326 21.34 -7.53 -2.53
C HIS A 326 21.07 -7.65 -4.03
N GLY A 327 22.11 -7.64 -4.85
CA GLY A 327 22.02 -7.88 -6.29
C GLY A 327 21.41 -6.71 -7.07
N ASN A 328 21.08 -5.61 -6.39
CA ASN A 328 20.52 -4.45 -7.06
C ASN A 328 21.64 -3.66 -7.76
N THR A 329 21.30 -3.02 -8.87
CA THR A 329 22.29 -2.33 -9.69
C THR A 329 21.87 -0.92 -10.09
N ARG A 330 22.86 -0.05 -10.29
CA ARG A 330 22.75 1.24 -10.96
C ARG A 330 23.69 1.23 -12.16
N ASP A 331 23.18 1.41 -13.37
CA ASP A 331 23.97 1.36 -14.62
C ASP A 331 24.89 0.11 -14.66
N GLY A 332 24.34 -1.03 -14.24
CA GLY A 332 25.06 -2.32 -14.17
C GLY A 332 26.11 -2.43 -13.06
N GLN A 333 26.32 -1.41 -12.22
CA GLN A 333 27.18 -1.45 -11.04
C GLN A 333 26.36 -1.79 -9.77
N PRO A 334 26.93 -2.47 -8.76
CA PRO A 334 26.25 -2.73 -7.49
C PRO A 334 25.73 -1.44 -6.82
N SER A 335 24.48 -1.43 -6.39
CA SER A 335 23.85 -0.27 -5.73
C SER A 335 22.61 -0.68 -4.95
N ASP A 336 22.81 -1.21 -3.75
CA ASP A 336 21.75 -1.78 -2.93
C ASP A 336 20.97 -0.72 -2.15
N PHE A 337 21.66 0.28 -1.60
CA PHE A 337 21.04 1.30 -0.74
C PHE A 337 21.67 2.67 -0.95
N GLY A 338 20.85 3.72 -0.92
CA GLY A 338 21.31 5.10 -0.92
C GLY A 338 20.63 5.92 0.18
N TRP A 339 21.44 6.64 0.95
CA TRP A 339 21.02 7.50 2.06
C TRP A 339 21.27 8.97 1.75
N PHE A 340 20.20 9.72 1.48
CA PHE A 340 20.26 11.07 0.91
C PHE A 340 19.76 12.16 1.85
N HIS A 341 19.88 11.94 3.17
CA HIS A 341 19.56 12.97 4.15
C HIS A 341 20.53 14.14 4.08
N LEU A 342 20.09 15.32 3.60
CA LEU A 342 20.95 16.51 3.53
C LEU A 342 21.26 17.09 4.93
N LEU A 343 22.54 17.12 5.30
CA LEU A 343 22.99 17.68 6.59
C LEU A 343 22.66 19.17 6.75
N SER A 344 22.51 19.89 5.63
CA SER A 344 22.11 21.31 5.63
C SER A 344 20.72 21.56 6.20
N GLU A 345 19.89 20.53 6.33
CA GLU A 345 18.55 20.65 6.90
C GLU A 345 18.54 20.76 8.44
N GLY A 346 19.67 20.47 9.10
CA GLY A 346 19.86 20.78 10.52
C GLY A 346 19.08 19.90 11.50
N TYR A 347 18.67 18.69 11.09
CA TYR A 347 18.02 17.72 11.98
C TYR A 347 19.00 17.16 13.03
N PRO A 348 18.52 16.58 14.14
CA PRO A 348 19.40 15.92 15.11
C PRO A 348 20.09 14.67 14.51
N GLU A 349 21.22 14.28 15.10
CA GLU A 349 22.09 13.20 14.61
C GLU A 349 21.35 11.87 14.36
N TRP A 350 20.39 11.52 15.23
CA TRP A 350 19.60 10.29 15.10
C TRP A 350 18.68 10.27 13.87
N ALA A 351 18.38 11.43 13.28
CA ALA A 351 17.62 11.56 12.04
C ALA A 351 18.54 11.73 10.83
N GLN A 352 19.75 12.24 11.05
CA GLN A 352 20.76 12.40 10.00
C GLN A 352 21.40 11.07 9.62
N ASN A 353 21.64 10.18 10.59
CA ASN A 353 22.30 8.90 10.36
C ASN A 353 21.30 7.74 10.49
N ILE A 354 21.50 6.67 9.72
CA ILE A 354 20.66 5.46 9.77
C ILE A 354 21.46 4.25 10.20
N ASP A 355 20.87 3.42 11.06
CA ASP A 355 21.40 2.10 11.39
C ASP A 355 20.81 1.06 10.42
N LEU A 356 21.68 0.45 9.62
CA LEU A 356 21.35 -0.62 8.69
C LEU A 356 21.75 -2.00 9.24
N THR A 357 22.09 -2.08 10.54
CA THR A 357 22.40 -3.35 11.21
C THR A 357 21.19 -4.29 11.22
N GLY A 358 21.46 -5.60 11.14
CA GLY A 358 20.40 -6.61 11.17
C GLY A 358 19.69 -6.81 9.83
N ASN A 359 20.34 -6.45 8.72
CA ASN A 359 19.91 -6.79 7.36
C ASN A 359 20.88 -7.80 6.73
N TYR A 360 20.39 -8.59 5.79
CA TYR A 360 21.17 -9.54 5.00
C TYR A 360 21.52 -8.94 3.63
N TRP A 361 22.80 -9.01 3.26
CA TRP A 361 23.36 -8.33 2.07
C TRP A 361 24.05 -9.29 1.09
N ALA A 362 23.83 -10.60 1.22
CA ALA A 362 24.59 -11.65 0.52
C ALA A 362 26.11 -11.63 0.75
N THR A 363 26.59 -10.83 1.71
CA THR A 363 27.98 -10.78 2.16
C THR A 363 28.05 -10.38 3.63
N THR A 364 29.09 -10.84 4.32
CA THR A 364 29.48 -10.35 5.66
C THR A 364 30.78 -9.54 5.60
N ASP A 365 31.35 -9.34 4.42
CA ASP A 365 32.50 -8.46 4.20
C ASP A 365 32.02 -7.01 4.15
N THR A 366 32.32 -6.25 5.20
CA THR A 366 31.87 -4.87 5.36
C THR A 366 32.42 -3.95 4.28
N SER A 367 33.64 -4.18 3.77
CA SER A 367 34.19 -3.35 2.70
C SER A 367 33.54 -3.62 1.35
N ALA A 368 33.13 -4.88 1.09
CA ALA A 368 32.35 -5.21 -0.09
C ALA A 368 30.93 -4.63 -0.01
N LEU A 369 30.34 -4.61 1.19
CA LEU A 369 29.04 -4.00 1.44
C LEU A 369 29.07 -2.49 1.29
N GLU A 370 30.03 -1.80 1.91
CA GLU A 370 30.19 -0.34 1.79
C GLU A 370 30.24 0.11 0.32
N ALA A 371 30.80 -0.70 -0.58
CA ALA A 371 30.85 -0.42 -2.01
C ALA A 371 29.49 -0.50 -2.73
N THR A 372 28.45 -1.08 -2.12
CA THR A 372 27.08 -1.12 -2.65
C THR A 372 26.17 -0.05 -2.03
N LEU A 373 26.67 0.68 -1.04
CA LEU A 373 25.97 1.79 -0.40
C LEU A 373 26.39 3.11 -1.03
N TYR A 374 25.53 4.11 -0.91
CA TYR A 374 25.91 5.50 -1.14
C TYR A 374 25.38 6.37 -0.01
N ASP A 375 26.28 7.02 0.73
CA ASP A 375 25.93 7.81 1.91
C ASP A 375 26.93 8.96 2.20
N GLY A 376 26.96 9.42 3.44
CA GLY A 376 27.86 10.44 3.96
C GLY A 376 29.36 10.12 3.85
N ALA A 377 29.75 8.85 3.71
CA ALA A 377 31.13 8.45 3.48
C ALA A 377 31.57 8.76 2.04
N ASP A 378 30.65 8.64 1.07
CA ASP A 378 30.87 8.98 -0.33
C ASP A 378 30.72 10.48 -0.60
N SER A 379 29.77 11.13 0.10
CA SER A 379 29.45 12.54 -0.06
C SER A 379 29.21 13.22 1.28
N SER A 380 30.06 14.17 1.65
CA SER A 380 29.94 14.95 2.90
C SER A 380 28.69 15.83 2.99
N LEU A 381 27.82 15.82 1.97
CA LEU A 381 26.52 16.50 1.99
C LEU A 381 25.47 15.71 2.77
N PHE A 382 25.62 14.39 2.84
CA PHE A 382 24.63 13.49 3.40
C PHE A 382 25.05 12.97 4.78
N GLY A 383 24.07 12.51 5.56
CA GLY A 383 24.34 11.73 6.76
C GLY A 383 24.87 10.32 6.43
N THR A 384 25.20 9.54 7.44
CA THR A 384 25.89 8.24 7.28
C THR A 384 24.97 7.05 7.55
N ALA A 385 25.25 5.92 6.90
CA ALA A 385 24.55 4.66 7.04
C ALA A 385 25.49 3.61 7.66
N THR A 386 25.16 3.14 8.87
CA THR A 386 26.04 2.22 9.61
C THR A 386 25.69 0.76 9.36
N VAL A 387 26.67 -0.07 8.98
CA VAL A 387 26.48 -1.50 8.64
C VAL A 387 27.32 -2.47 9.50
N SER A 388 27.47 -2.19 10.79
CA SER A 388 28.46 -2.88 11.65
C SER A 388 28.22 -4.37 11.94
N SER A 389 27.09 -4.96 11.54
CA SER A 389 26.80 -6.40 11.70
C SER A 389 25.78 -6.91 10.67
N PRO A 390 26.23 -7.19 9.43
CA PRO A 390 25.39 -7.87 8.43
C PRO A 390 24.96 -9.25 8.92
N LEU A 391 23.72 -9.64 8.63
CA LEU A 391 23.25 -10.98 8.95
C LEU A 391 24.03 -12.02 8.10
N PRO A 392 24.41 -13.17 8.68
CA PRO A 392 25.19 -14.19 7.96
C PRO A 392 24.34 -15.06 7.02
N THR A 393 23.01 -14.99 7.13
CA THR A 393 22.05 -15.77 6.35
C THR A 393 20.83 -14.93 6.02
N GLU A 394 20.15 -15.29 4.93
CA GLU A 394 18.87 -14.71 4.54
C GLU A 394 17.84 -14.76 5.67
N VAL A 395 17.03 -13.71 5.73
CA VAL A 395 15.81 -13.67 6.53
C VAL A 395 14.74 -14.44 5.78
N VAL A 396 14.39 -15.62 6.31
CA VAL A 396 13.49 -16.59 5.65
C VAL A 396 12.05 -16.59 6.17
N ALA A 397 11.77 -15.86 7.25
CA ALA A 397 10.44 -15.77 7.83
C ALA A 397 10.18 -14.38 8.39
N ALA A 398 9.09 -13.76 7.95
CA ALA A 398 8.61 -12.54 8.56
C ALA A 398 8.16 -12.78 10.00
N GLN A 399 8.24 -11.72 10.81
CA GLN A 399 7.92 -11.76 12.22
C GLN A 399 6.57 -11.12 12.49
N THR A 400 5.91 -11.48 13.59
CA THR A 400 4.79 -10.68 14.09
C THR A 400 5.30 -9.27 14.43
N ARG A 401 4.66 -8.23 13.89
CA ARG A 401 5.10 -6.83 14.02
C ARG A 401 4.02 -5.95 14.64
N VAL A 402 4.47 -4.90 15.31
CA VAL A 402 3.67 -3.73 15.68
C VAL A 402 4.37 -2.48 15.18
N THR A 403 3.62 -1.54 14.58
CA THR A 403 4.14 -0.23 14.21
C THR A 403 3.16 0.88 14.58
N LEU A 404 3.72 2.08 14.83
CA LEU A 404 2.98 3.30 15.09
C LEU A 404 3.28 4.31 13.99
N THR A 405 2.27 4.67 13.21
CA THR A 405 2.38 5.56 12.05
C THR A 405 1.49 6.80 12.22
N THR A 406 1.75 7.87 11.47
CA THR A 406 0.96 9.12 11.51
C THR A 406 0.80 9.67 10.10
N ARG A 407 -0.33 10.27 9.75
CA ARG A 407 -0.50 10.75 8.36
C ARG A 407 0.40 11.94 8.01
N LYS A 408 0.78 12.75 9.00
CA LYS A 408 1.65 13.91 8.84
C LYS A 408 2.81 13.88 9.83
N ILE A 409 3.97 14.35 9.35
CA ILE A 409 5.26 14.29 10.06
C ILE A 409 5.60 15.65 10.68
N ARG A 410 5.06 16.75 10.14
CA ARG A 410 5.08 18.08 10.76
C ARG A 410 3.73 18.77 10.52
N TYR A 411 3.28 19.56 11.50
CA TYR A 411 2.16 20.48 11.32
C TYR A 411 2.64 21.93 11.36
N GLN A 412 2.11 22.75 10.45
CA GLN A 412 2.25 24.20 10.50
C GLN A 412 1.07 24.86 11.23
N ASP A 413 -0.06 24.14 11.36
CA ASP A 413 -1.29 24.64 11.96
C ASP A 413 -1.49 24.07 13.36
N VAL A 414 -1.48 24.97 14.34
CA VAL A 414 -1.68 24.69 15.75
C VAL A 414 -3.15 24.32 16.00
N GLY A 415 -3.39 23.17 16.67
CA GLY A 415 -4.73 22.75 17.12
C GLY A 415 -5.31 21.53 16.39
N ASP A 416 -4.71 21.11 15.28
CA ASP A 416 -5.12 19.90 14.56
C ASP A 416 -4.68 18.63 15.33
N PRO A 417 -5.59 17.67 15.62
CA PRO A 417 -5.19 16.41 16.21
C PRO A 417 -4.27 15.64 15.26
N MET A 418 -3.19 15.05 15.78
CA MET A 418 -2.37 14.10 15.05
C MET A 418 -2.95 12.71 15.23
N PRO A 419 -3.63 12.12 14.22
CA PRO A 419 -4.08 10.75 14.33
C PRO A 419 -2.84 9.83 14.37
N LEU A 420 -2.72 9.11 15.46
CA LEU A 420 -1.77 8.03 15.63
C LEU A 420 -2.45 6.74 15.19
N PHE A 421 -1.83 6.00 14.29
CA PHE A 421 -2.32 4.72 13.80
C PHE A 421 -1.44 3.58 14.30
N LEU A 422 -2.07 2.45 14.57
CA LEU A 422 -1.42 1.21 14.96
C LEU A 422 -1.60 0.20 13.85
N THR A 423 -0.49 -0.39 13.41
CA THR A 423 -0.50 -1.61 12.59
C THR A 423 -0.11 -2.80 13.47
N LEU A 424 -0.87 -3.88 13.41
CA LEU A 424 -0.48 -5.20 13.92
C LEU A 424 -0.43 -6.17 12.75
N TYR A 425 0.69 -6.85 12.57
CA TYR A 425 0.86 -7.84 11.52
C TYR A 425 1.22 -9.19 12.12
N ASN A 426 0.47 -10.24 11.76
CA ASN A 426 0.80 -11.63 12.07
C ASN A 426 1.00 -12.43 10.77
N PRO A 427 2.25 -12.64 10.31
CA PRO A 427 2.54 -13.41 9.08
C PRO A 427 2.31 -14.92 9.22
N GLY A 428 2.23 -15.42 10.46
CA GLY A 428 2.22 -16.86 10.76
C GLY A 428 0.86 -17.36 11.21
N PRO A 429 0.82 -18.57 11.79
CA PRO A 429 -0.39 -19.15 12.37
C PRO A 429 -1.05 -18.23 13.41
N ALA A 430 -2.35 -18.41 13.61
CA ALA A 430 -3.11 -17.66 14.61
C ALA A 430 -2.46 -17.77 16.00
N ARG A 431 -2.39 -16.65 16.73
CA ARG A 431 -1.71 -16.56 18.02
C ARG A 431 -2.28 -15.47 18.92
N SER A 432 -2.19 -15.66 20.23
CA SER A 432 -2.49 -14.63 21.22
C SER A 432 -1.24 -13.79 21.53
N VAL A 433 -1.41 -12.48 21.67
CA VAL A 433 -0.36 -11.52 22.04
C VAL A 433 -0.86 -10.55 23.10
N GLU A 434 0.05 -10.05 23.94
CA GLU A 434 -0.20 -8.92 24.83
C GLU A 434 0.43 -7.65 24.23
N LEU A 435 -0.39 -6.64 23.95
CA LEU A 435 0.01 -5.35 23.44
C LEU A 435 0.17 -4.35 24.59
N ALA A 436 1.36 -3.75 24.68
CA ALA A 436 1.64 -2.58 25.51
C ALA A 436 1.64 -1.32 24.64
N LEU A 437 0.93 -0.29 25.09
CA LEU A 437 0.98 1.07 24.55
C LEU A 437 1.37 2.04 25.66
N ILE A 438 2.46 2.76 25.45
CA ILE A 438 3.09 3.60 26.47
C ILE A 438 3.33 4.98 25.89
N VAL A 439 3.03 6.02 26.66
CA VAL A 439 3.45 7.39 26.37
C VAL A 439 4.43 7.87 27.42
N GLN A 440 5.54 8.45 26.99
CA GLN A 440 6.50 9.10 27.87
C GLN A 440 6.67 10.55 27.46
N TYR A 441 6.27 11.49 28.32
CA TYR A 441 6.56 12.91 28.15
C TYR A 441 8.00 13.22 28.58
N GLU A 442 8.63 14.18 27.91
CA GLU A 442 9.96 14.61 28.29
C GLU A 442 10.00 15.12 29.74
N GLY A 443 10.93 14.61 30.53
CA GLY A 443 11.07 14.94 31.96
C GLY A 443 10.03 14.30 32.88
N SER A 444 9.13 13.47 32.38
CA SER A 444 8.11 12.76 33.17
C SER A 444 8.27 11.23 33.07
N PRO A 445 7.83 10.45 34.07
CA PRO A 445 7.82 9.00 33.97
C PRO A 445 6.85 8.53 32.87
N PRO A 446 7.09 7.35 32.27
CA PRO A 446 6.16 6.73 31.35
C PRO A 446 4.80 6.52 32.00
N THR A 447 3.74 6.72 31.22
CA THR A 447 2.36 6.49 31.62
C THR A 447 1.75 5.45 30.68
N ASP A 448 1.13 4.41 31.26
CA ASP A 448 0.37 3.45 30.48
C ASP A 448 -0.83 4.15 29.85
N PHE A 449 -0.97 4.04 28.53
CA PHE A 449 -2.09 4.60 27.80
C PHE A 449 -2.80 3.49 27.06
N LEU A 450 -4.00 3.15 27.53
CA LEU A 450 -4.84 2.10 26.96
C LEU A 450 -6.04 2.75 26.27
N PRO A 451 -5.90 3.16 25.00
CA PRO A 451 -7.05 3.64 24.27
C PRO A 451 -8.06 2.50 24.09
N ALA A 452 -9.32 2.84 23.91
CA ALA A 452 -10.28 1.88 23.39
C ALA A 452 -9.86 1.53 21.95
N LEU A 453 -9.05 0.48 21.82
CA LEU A 453 -8.71 -0.08 20.51
C LEU A 453 -9.99 -0.65 19.92
N ALA A 454 -10.35 -0.21 18.73
CA ALA A 454 -11.44 -0.79 17.93
C ALA A 454 -11.03 -2.15 17.36
N PHE A 455 -10.49 -3.03 18.21
CA PHE A 455 -10.04 -4.37 17.87
C PHE A 455 -11.05 -5.38 18.43
N PRO A 456 -11.77 -6.14 17.58
CA PRO A 456 -12.72 -7.16 18.04
C PRO A 456 -12.07 -8.18 18.97
N GLY A 457 -12.66 -8.40 20.15
CA GLY A 457 -12.16 -9.39 21.11
C GLY A 457 -11.02 -8.92 22.02
N ALA A 458 -10.61 -7.66 21.95
CA ALA A 458 -9.60 -7.10 22.86
C ALA A 458 -10.04 -7.18 24.33
N ALA A 459 -9.20 -7.79 25.17
CA ALA A 459 -9.43 -7.89 26.61
C ALA A 459 -8.28 -7.26 27.40
N GLN A 460 -8.57 -6.74 28.60
CA GLN A 460 -7.54 -6.16 29.46
C GLN A 460 -6.98 -7.20 30.43
N ARG A 461 -5.65 -7.32 30.50
CA ARG A 461 -4.93 -8.23 31.40
C ARG A 461 -3.68 -7.55 31.94
N ASN A 462 -3.63 -7.32 33.26
CA ASN A 462 -2.47 -6.72 33.96
C ASN A 462 -1.95 -5.40 33.37
N GLY A 463 -2.85 -4.54 32.85
CA GLY A 463 -2.46 -3.26 32.22
C GLY A 463 -2.00 -3.39 30.76
N LEU A 464 -2.13 -4.58 30.16
CA LEU A 464 -1.88 -4.85 28.75
C LEU A 464 -3.17 -5.23 28.03
N THR A 465 -3.20 -5.02 26.72
CA THR A 465 -4.31 -5.46 25.88
C THR A 465 -4.00 -6.85 25.30
N LEU A 466 -4.75 -7.87 25.72
CA LEU A 466 -4.70 -9.20 25.14
C LEU A 466 -5.49 -9.23 23.83
N LEU A 467 -4.84 -9.68 22.77
CA LEU A 467 -5.39 -9.76 21.42
C LEU A 467 -5.15 -11.17 20.85
N ASP A 468 -6.13 -11.71 20.14
CA ASP A 468 -5.97 -12.89 19.30
C ASP A 468 -5.79 -12.42 17.87
N LEU A 469 -4.58 -12.63 17.32
CA LEU A 469 -4.26 -12.31 15.94
C LEU A 469 -4.54 -13.55 15.07
N PRO A 470 -5.44 -13.47 14.07
CA PRO A 470 -5.63 -14.56 13.13
C PRO A 470 -4.37 -14.88 12.32
N GLU A 471 -4.42 -15.99 11.59
CA GLU A 471 -3.37 -16.35 10.66
C GLU A 471 -3.29 -15.32 9.52
N ASN A 472 -2.09 -14.90 9.16
CA ASN A 472 -1.82 -13.96 8.06
C ASN A 472 -2.62 -12.64 8.12
N SER A 473 -2.92 -12.14 9.31
CA SER A 473 -3.80 -10.97 9.50
C SER A 473 -3.03 -9.65 9.60
N VAL A 474 -3.64 -8.57 9.10
CA VAL A 474 -3.21 -7.19 9.37
C VAL A 474 -4.34 -6.39 10.01
N PHE A 475 -4.09 -5.83 11.19
CA PHE A 475 -4.92 -4.77 11.77
C PHE A 475 -4.33 -3.42 11.46
N PHE A 476 -5.20 -2.47 11.12
CA PHE A 476 -4.86 -1.06 11.01
C PHE A 476 -5.98 -0.23 11.63
N GLY A 477 -5.65 0.63 12.58
CA GLY A 477 -6.66 1.47 13.23
C GLY A 477 -6.05 2.64 13.99
N ALA A 478 -6.84 3.70 14.13
CA ALA A 478 -6.46 4.85 14.95
C ALA A 478 -6.43 4.46 16.44
N VAL A 479 -5.39 4.91 17.16
CA VAL A 479 -5.20 4.67 18.59
C VAL A 479 -5.30 5.93 19.44
N SER A 480 -5.33 7.11 18.84
CA SER A 480 -5.71 8.34 19.51
C SER A 480 -6.56 9.19 18.58
N THR A 481 -7.75 9.58 19.05
CA THR A 481 -8.66 10.52 18.39
C THR A 481 -8.79 11.83 19.15
N SER A 482 -8.06 12.01 20.26
CA SER A 482 -8.26 13.16 21.13
C SER A 482 -7.65 14.41 20.51
N GLU A 483 -8.48 15.44 20.34
CA GLU A 483 -8.05 16.84 20.22
C GLU A 483 -7.11 17.14 21.39
N TYR A 484 -5.81 17.27 21.12
CA TYR A 484 -4.83 17.66 22.13
C TYR A 484 -4.95 19.17 22.37
N VAL A 485 -5.85 19.57 23.26
CA VAL A 485 -5.82 20.94 23.80
C VAL A 485 -4.84 20.96 24.96
N VAL A 486 -3.55 21.18 24.65
CA VAL A 486 -2.51 21.35 25.66
C VAL A 486 -2.32 22.84 25.96
N ALA A 487 -2.34 23.19 27.25
CA ALA A 487 -2.18 24.58 27.71
C ALA A 487 -0.73 25.11 27.62
N SER A 488 0.23 24.24 27.27
CA SER A 488 1.66 24.54 27.08
C SER A 488 2.25 23.53 26.10
N SER A 489 3.34 23.88 25.41
CA SER A 489 4.04 22.91 24.55
C SER A 489 4.53 21.69 25.35
N GLN A 490 4.41 20.51 24.75
CA GLN A 490 4.85 19.24 25.34
C GLN A 490 5.44 18.34 24.26
N SER A 491 6.56 17.68 24.55
CA SER A 491 7.20 16.68 23.70
C SER A 491 7.21 15.33 24.41
N GLY A 492 7.30 14.25 23.64
CA GLY A 492 7.34 12.91 24.20
C GLY A 492 7.51 11.82 23.17
N THR A 493 7.35 10.58 23.61
CA THR A 493 7.46 9.39 22.76
C THR A 493 6.27 8.48 23.01
N TRP A 494 5.61 8.07 21.92
CA TRP A 494 4.69 6.93 21.92
C TRP A 494 5.48 5.66 21.63
N SER A 495 5.17 4.59 22.35
CA SER A 495 5.80 3.29 22.22
C SER A 495 4.76 2.18 22.16
N ALA A 496 4.98 1.21 21.27
CA ALA A 496 4.17 0.00 21.16
C ALA A 496 5.05 -1.25 21.14
N ALA A 497 4.68 -2.27 21.93
CA ALA A 497 5.38 -3.54 22.01
C ALA A 497 4.41 -4.71 22.14
N LEU A 498 4.80 -5.85 21.58
CA LEU A 498 4.06 -7.11 21.69
C LEU A 498 4.81 -8.09 22.58
N PHE A 499 4.07 -8.83 23.41
CA PHE A 499 4.62 -9.83 24.32
C PHE A 499 3.88 -11.15 24.22
N GLU A 500 4.59 -12.25 24.46
CA GLU A 500 4.01 -13.58 24.61
C GLU A 500 3.21 -13.68 25.93
N PRO A 501 1.90 -13.98 25.92
CA PRO A 501 1.06 -13.94 27.12
C PRO A 501 1.45 -14.92 28.24
N GLN A 502 2.23 -15.95 27.90
CA GLN A 502 2.66 -16.98 28.85
C GLN A 502 4.03 -16.69 29.46
N THR A 503 4.95 -16.13 28.68
CA THR A 503 6.36 -15.98 29.08
C THR A 503 6.73 -14.52 29.36
N GLY A 504 5.95 -13.55 28.87
CA GLY A 504 6.29 -12.13 28.87
C GLY A 504 7.46 -11.78 27.96
N ALA A 505 7.87 -12.68 27.06
CA ALA A 505 8.95 -12.43 26.11
C ALA A 505 8.49 -11.42 25.05
N LEU A 506 9.34 -10.46 24.71
CA LEU A 506 9.09 -9.50 23.63
C LEU A 506 8.99 -10.26 22.29
N ILE A 507 7.97 -9.92 21.49
CA ILE A 507 7.77 -10.39 20.13
C ILE A 507 8.19 -9.27 19.16
N GLY A 508 9.10 -9.57 18.25
CA GLY A 508 9.61 -8.61 17.27
C GLY A 508 10.44 -7.50 17.93
N GLN A 509 10.11 -6.24 17.63
CA GLN A 509 10.82 -5.06 18.14
C GLN A 509 9.85 -3.99 18.62
N LEU A 510 10.36 -3.11 19.50
CA LEU A 510 9.64 -1.92 19.95
C LEU A 510 9.39 -0.97 18.78
N SER A 511 8.18 -0.46 18.64
CA SER A 511 7.87 0.65 17.72
C SER A 511 7.76 1.95 18.50
N THR A 512 8.51 2.97 18.10
CA THR A 512 8.52 4.28 18.77
C THR A 512 8.30 5.42 17.79
N ILE A 513 7.51 6.41 18.21
CA ILE A 513 7.37 7.68 17.49
C ILE A 513 7.51 8.85 18.46
N HIS A 514 8.43 9.76 18.16
CA HIS A 514 8.58 11.02 18.86
C HIS A 514 7.50 12.00 18.40
N PHE A 515 6.97 12.78 19.33
CA PHE A 515 5.97 13.80 19.03
C PHE A 515 6.29 15.10 19.77
N GLU A 516 5.90 16.21 19.14
CA GLU A 516 5.90 17.54 19.74
C GLU A 516 4.48 18.12 19.60
N LEU A 517 3.90 18.56 20.71
CA LEU A 517 2.63 19.26 20.78
C LEU A 517 2.92 20.76 20.97
N GLY A 518 2.42 21.58 20.05
CA GLY A 518 2.51 23.05 20.15
C GLY A 518 1.52 23.64 21.15
N GLU A 519 1.75 24.87 21.58
CA GLU A 519 0.75 25.64 22.36
C GLU A 519 -0.45 25.99 21.49
N ALA A 520 -1.68 25.70 21.95
CA ALA A 520 -2.87 26.24 21.33
C ALA A 520 -2.86 27.77 21.40
N VAL A 521 -2.81 28.46 20.25
CA VAL A 521 -2.99 29.92 20.23
C VAL A 521 -4.48 30.20 20.48
N GLN A 522 -4.79 30.86 21.60
CA GLN A 522 -6.16 31.24 21.99
C GLN A 522 -6.82 32.20 21.01
#